data_AF-A0A699U1J6-F1
#
_entry.id   AF-A0A699U1J6-F1
#
_cell.length_a   1.000
_cell.length_b   1.000
_cell.length_c   1.000
_cell.angle_alpha   90.00
_cell.angle_beta   90.00
_cell.angle_gamma   90.00
#
_symmetry.space_group_name_H-M   'P 1'
#
loop_
_entity.id
_entity.type
_entity.pdbx_description
1 polymer ?
#
loop_
_entity_poly.entity_id
_entity_poly.type
_entity_poly.pdbx_seq_one_letter_code
_entity_poly.pdbx_strand_id
1 'polypeptide(L)' 'RINAWKEITDGMGSRLSKWKVKTLSICGRLTLLESVLGAIPIYHMSIFKVPMKVLQNMEAIRARFFNGADINSRKRVG' A
#
# COMPACT_ATOMS: atom_id res chain seq x y z
N ARG A 1 -9.00 -10.63 -14.76
CA ARG A 1 -9.56 -10.31 -13.42
C ARG A 1 -8.49 -10.18 -12.33
N ILE A 2 -7.56 -11.13 -12.15
CA ILE A 2 -6.51 -11.04 -11.09
C ILE A 2 -5.39 -10.04 -11.44
N ASN A 3 -5.03 -9.90 -12.72
CA ASN A 3 -3.97 -8.97 -13.15
C ASN A 3 -4.27 -7.49 -12.88
N ALA A 4 -5.53 -7.06 -13.04
CA ALA A 4 -5.94 -5.67 -12.73
C ALA A 4 -5.67 -5.33 -11.25
N TRP A 5 -5.96 -6.25 -10.34
CA TRP A 5 -5.65 -6.08 -8.92
C TRP A 5 -4.15 -6.09 -8.65
N LYS A 6 -3.37 -6.88 -9.38
CA LYS A 6 -1.91 -6.89 -9.26
C LYS A 6 -1.33 -5.54 -9.64
N GLU A 7 -1.74 -4.96 -10.76
CA GLU A 7 -1.30 -3.63 -11.20
C GLU A 7 -1.68 -2.53 -10.20
N ILE A 8 -2.89 -2.59 -9.64
CA ILE A 8 -3.33 -1.66 -8.58
C ILE A 8 -2.43 -1.78 -7.34
N THR A 9 -2.20 -3.01 -6.88
CA THR A 9 -1.46 -3.26 -5.65
C THR A 9 0.02 -2.89 -5.81
N ASP A 10 0.59 -3.15 -6.98
CA ASP A 10 1.96 -2.80 -7.33
C ASP A 10 2.12 -1.28 -7.54
N GLY A 11 1.13 -0.64 -8.17
CA GLY A 11 1.04 0.81 -8.30
C GLY A 11 0.93 1.53 -6.95
N MET A 12 0.18 0.97 -6.00
CA MET A 12 0.14 1.45 -4.62
C MET A 12 1.49 1.33 -3.93
N GLY A 13 2.15 0.17 -4.02
CA GLY A 13 3.48 -0.06 -3.45
C GLY A 13 4.53 0.88 -4.04
N SER A 14 4.53 1.06 -5.36
CA SER A 14 5.38 2.00 -6.11
C SER A 14 5.16 3.46 -5.71
N ARG A 15 3.91 3.88 -5.54
CA ARG A 15 3.61 5.25 -5.09
C ARG A 15 4.07 5.44 -3.65
N LEU A 16 3.75 4.52 -2.75
CA LEU A 16 4.12 4.58 -1.33
C LEU A 16 5.63 4.51 -1.11
N SER A 17 6.37 3.74 -1.92
CA SER A 17 7.83 3.64 -1.81
C SER A 17 8.58 4.93 -2.18
N LYS A 18 7.97 5.79 -3.01
CA LYS A 18 8.51 7.13 -3.32
C LYS A 18 8.44 8.09 -2.14
N TRP A 19 7.58 7.82 -1.15
CA TRP A 19 7.45 8.67 0.02
C TRP A 19 8.39 8.20 1.13
N LYS A 20 9.16 9.14 1.69
CA LYS A 20 9.98 8.88 2.88
C LYS A 20 9.08 8.71 4.09
N VAL A 21 8.64 7.48 4.34
CA VAL A 21 7.78 7.11 5.47
C VAL A 21 8.37 7.54 6.82
N LYS A 22 9.71 7.56 6.92
CA LYS A 22 10.46 7.99 8.10
C LYS A 22 10.40 9.50 8.39
N THR A 23 10.00 10.32 7.42
CA THR A 23 9.86 11.79 7.60
C THR A 23 8.40 12.21 7.80
N LEU A 24 7.46 11.27 7.79
CA LEU A 24 6.04 11.53 7.96
C LEU A 24 5.62 11.19 9.40
N SER A 25 4.82 12.06 10.01
CA SER A 25 4.15 11.77 11.28
C SER A 25 3.18 10.60 11.13
N ILE A 26 2.74 9.99 12.23
CA ILE A 26 1.73 8.92 12.21
C ILE A 26 0.47 9.38 11.46
N CYS A 27 -0.01 10.59 11.74
CA CYS A 27 -1.14 11.18 11.01
C CYS A 27 -0.82 11.39 9.53
N GLY A 28 0.37 11.91 9.18
CA GLY A 28 0.78 12.09 7.79
C GLY A 28 0.86 10.77 7.02
N ARG A 29 1.29 9.69 7.67
CA ARG A 29 1.30 8.34 7.09
C ARG A 29 -0.12 7.83 6.83
N LEU A 30 -1.05 8.04 7.76
CA LEU A 30 -2.45 7.65 7.60
C LEU A 30 -3.12 8.45 6.47
N THR A 31 -2.99 9.77 6.45
CA THR A 31 -3.59 10.63 5.41
C THR A 31 -3.06 10.28 4.02
N LEU A 32 -1.75 10.02 3.90
CA LEU A 32 -1.17 9.63 2.62
C LEU A 32 -1.67 8.25 2.15
N LEU A 33 -1.76 7.30 3.09
CA LEU A 33 -2.29 5.98 2.81
C LEU A 33 -3.76 6.08 2.35
N GLU A 34 -4.60 6.83 3.05
CA GLU A 34 -6.00 7.08 2.67
C GLU A 34 -6.11 7.81 1.33
N SER A 35 -5.17 8.69 0.97
CA SER A 35 -5.13 9.33 -0.35
C SER A 35 -4.79 8.35 -1.47
N VAL A 36 -3.78 7.47 -1.26
CA VAL A 36 -3.36 6.47 -2.26
C VAL A 36 -4.41 5.35 -2.40
N LEU A 37 -5.03 4.93 -1.29
CA LEU A 37 -6.13 3.97 -1.26
C LEU A 37 -7.44 4.59 -1.77
N GLY A 38 -7.68 5.86 -1.52
CA GLY A 38 -8.87 6.56 -1.98
C GLY A 38 -8.90 6.71 -3.49
N ALA A 39 -7.74 7.01 -4.09
CA ALA A 39 -7.64 7.29 -5.52
C ALA A 39 -7.59 6.05 -6.42
N ILE A 40 -7.10 4.90 -5.94
CA ILE A 40 -6.73 3.77 -6.81
C ILE A 40 -7.70 2.57 -6.67
N PRO A 41 -7.93 2.00 -5.48
CA PRO A 41 -8.82 0.86 -5.34
C PRO A 41 -10.32 1.17 -5.22
N ILE A 42 -10.77 2.37 -4.79
CA ILE A 42 -12.22 2.62 -4.57
C ILE A 42 -13.05 2.31 -5.83
N TYR A 43 -12.59 2.77 -7.00
CA TYR A 43 -13.28 2.55 -8.27
C TYR A 43 -13.34 1.06 -8.65
N HIS A 44 -12.26 0.31 -8.40
CA HIS A 44 -12.21 -1.12 -8.70
C HIS A 44 -12.97 -1.98 -7.69
N MET A 45 -12.98 -1.59 -6.40
CA MET A 45 -13.73 -2.26 -5.33
C MET A 45 -15.24 -2.06 -5.47
N SER A 46 -15.68 -0.90 -5.97
CA SER A 46 -17.11 -0.63 -6.18
C SER A 46 -17.71 -1.46 -7.33
N ILE A 47 -16.89 -1.89 -8.29
CA ILE A 47 -17.37 -2.57 -9.51
C ILE A 47 -17.21 -4.10 -9.41
N PHE A 48 -16.32 -4.60 -8.54
CA PHE A 48 -16.04 -6.04 -8.43
C PHE A 48 -15.95 -6.50 -6.97
N LYS A 49 -16.56 -7.65 -6.66
CA LYS A 49 -16.30 -8.39 -5.40
C LYS A 49 -14.80 -8.60 -5.25
N VAL A 50 -14.21 -7.95 -4.25
CA VAL A 50 -12.77 -8.02 -3.95
C VAL A 50 -12.43 -9.44 -3.53
N PRO A 51 -11.50 -10.13 -4.22
CA PRO A 51 -11.02 -11.43 -3.76
C PRO A 51 -10.30 -11.26 -2.41
N MET A 52 -10.54 -12.17 -1.47
CA MET A 52 -9.91 -12.13 -0.13
C MET A 52 -8.38 -11.96 -0.20
N LYS A 53 -7.74 -12.62 -1.18
CA LYS A 53 -6.29 -12.55 -1.41
C LYS A 53 -5.81 -11.15 -1.79
N VAL A 54 -6.64 -10.36 -2.49
CA VAL A 54 -6.32 -8.96 -2.85
C VAL A 54 -6.45 -8.07 -1.63
N LEU A 55 -7.51 -8.26 -0.84
CA LEU A 55 -7.73 -7.52 0.41
C LEU A 55 -6.56 -7.74 1.38
N GLN A 56 -6.14 -9.00 1.56
CA GLN A 56 -4.97 -9.34 2.38
C GLN A 56 -3.68 -8.66 1.89
N ASN A 57 -3.50 -8.55 0.57
CA ASN A 57 -2.31 -7.92 0.00
C ASN A 57 -2.32 -6.39 0.23
N MET A 58 -3.48 -5.76 0.12
CA MET A 58 -3.65 -4.32 0.41
C MET A 58 -3.44 -4.02 1.89
N GLU A 59 -3.98 -4.85 2.79
CA GLU A 59 -3.75 -4.73 4.23
C GLU A 59 -2.27 -4.94 4.58
N ALA A 60 -1.58 -5.86 3.91
CA ALA A 60 -0.14 -6.03 4.08
C ALA A 60 0.66 -4.78 3.67
N ILE A 61 0.28 -4.12 2.57
CA ILE A 61 0.91 -2.84 2.15
C ILE A 61 0.63 -1.73 3.17
N ARG A 62 -0.63 -1.61 3.61
CA ARG A 62 -1.04 -0.67 4.65
C ARG A 62 -0.24 -0.85 5.93
N ALA A 63 -0.16 -2.08 6.44
CA ALA A 63 0.58 -2.40 7.65
C ALA A 63 2.08 -2.10 7.52
N ARG A 64 2.70 -2.46 6.38
CA ARG A 64 4.13 -2.18 6.12
C ARG A 64 4.41 -0.68 6.09
N PHE A 65 3.57 0.08 5.39
CA PHE A 65 3.70 1.53 5.28
C PHE A 65 3.44 2.22 6.63
N PHE A 66 2.38 1.84 7.34
CA PHE A 66 2.05 2.39 8.64
C PHE A 66 3.16 2.11 9.68
N ASN A 67 3.72 0.90 9.68
CA ASN A 67 4.80 0.53 10.59
C ASN A 67 6.14 1.19 10.23
N GLY A 68 6.25 1.89 9.09
CA GLY A 68 7.51 2.49 8.65
C GLY A 68 8.57 1.45 8.30
N ALA A 69 8.17 0.20 8.03
CA ALA A 69 9.07 -0.86 7.60
C ALA A 69 9.58 -0.49 6.21
N ASP A 70 10.80 0.03 6.17
CA ASP A 70 11.50 0.38 4.95
C ASP A 70 11.69 -0.91 4.13
N ILE A 71 11.10 -0.95 2.93
CA ILE A 71 11.22 -2.08 1.99
C ILE A 71 12.69 -2.42 1.71
N ASN A 72 13.62 -1.47 1.92
CA ASN A 72 15.05 -1.63 1.71
C ASN A 72 15.87 -1.77 3.02
N SER A 73 15.26 -1.80 4.21
CA SER A 73 16.00 -2.01 5.47
C SER A 73 16.13 -3.47 5.91
N ARG A 74 16.21 -4.42 4.96
CA ARG A 74 17.05 -5.61 5.20
C ARG A 74 18.52 -5.21 4.99
N LYS A 75 19.03 -4.31 5.84
CA LYS A 75 20.47 -4.24 6.07
C LYS A 75 20.82 -5.48 6.89
N ARG A 76 21.32 -6.49 6.18
CA ARG A 76 22.48 -7.32 6.52
C ARG A 76 22.85 -7.23 8.01
N VAL A 77 22.25 -8.07 8.85
CA VAL A 77 22.83 -8.41 10.14
C VAL A 77 23.80 -9.55 9.83
N GLY A 78 25.10 -9.24 9.94
CA GLY A 78 26.17 -10.24 9.91
C GLY A 78 26.29 -10.95 11.25
#